data_AF-A0A932TW96-F1
#
_entry.id   AF-A0A932TW96-F1
#
_cell.length_a   1.000
_cell.length_b   1.000
_cell.length_c   1.000
_cell.angle_alpha   90.00
_cell.angle_beta   90.00
_cell.angle_gamma   90.00
#
_symmetry.space_group_name_H-M   'P 1'
#
loop_
_entity.id
_entity.type
_entity.pdbx_description
1 polymer ?
#
loop_
_entity_poly.entity_id
_entity_poly.type
_entity_poly.pdbx_seq_one_letter_code
_entity_poly.pdbx_strand_id
1 'polypeptide(L)' 'MKKRVLVVDDEPQVLRALRRNLEARSYEVTVAADGDEALDL' A
#
# COMPACT_ATOMS: atom_id res chain seq x y z
N MET A 1 9.93 13.28 -9.00
CA MET A 1 9.04 12.99 -7.84
C MET A 1 8.62 11.54 -7.93
N LYS A 2 8.62 10.80 -6.82
CA LYS A 2 8.06 9.43 -6.79
C LYS A 2 6.53 9.53 -6.76
N LYS A 3 5.86 8.65 -7.49
CA LYS A 3 4.39 8.54 -7.42
C LYS A 3 4.03 7.82 -6.11
N ARG A 4 3.05 8.36 -5.39
CA ARG A 4 2.54 7.79 -4.14
C ARG A 4 1.34 6.90 -4.43
N VAL A 5 1.27 5.75 -3.75
CA VAL A 5 0.19 4.77 -3.88
C VAL A 5 -0.25 4.31 -2.50
N LEU A 6 -1.55 4.33 -2.24
CA LEU A 6 -2.18 3.70 -1.07
C LEU A 6 -2.84 2.39 -1.53
N VAL A 7 -2.57 1.32 -0.80
CA VAL A 7 -3.19 0.00 -1.03
C VAL A 7 -4.03 -0.34 0.20
N VAL A 8 -5.30 -0.68 -0.03
CA VAL A 8 -6.26 -1.04 1.03
C VAL A 8 -6.78 -2.44 0.73
N ASP A 9 -6.53 -3.38 1.63
CA ASP A 9 -6.89 -4.78 1.48
C ASP A 9 -6.86 -5.46 2.87
N ASP A 10 -7.86 -6.27 3.19
CA ASP A 10 -7.99 -6.94 4.50
C ASP A 10 -7.08 -8.18 4.63
N GLU A 11 -6.46 -8.62 3.54
CA GLU A 11 -5.52 -9.75 3.54
C GLU A 11 -4.05 -9.29 3.70
N PRO A 12 -3.38 -9.58 4.84
CA PRO A 12 -2.01 -9.13 5.06
C PRO A 12 -0.99 -9.66 4.04
N GLN A 13 -1.29 -10.80 3.43
CA GLN A 13 -0.44 -11.40 2.38
C GLN A 13 -0.50 -10.62 1.07
N VAL A 14 -1.66 -10.07 0.71
CA VAL A 14 -1.87 -9.25 -0.49
C VAL A 14 -1.16 -7.91 -0.31
N LEU A 15 -1.36 -7.23 0.83
CA LEU A 15 -0.65 -5.98 1.16
C LEU A 15 0.87 -6.13 1.06
N ARG A 16 1.43 -7.20 1.63
CA ARG A 16 2.87 -7.51 1.56
C ARG A 16 3.35 -7.73 0.12
N ALA A 17 2.58 -8.43 -0.70
CA ALA A 17 2.94 -8.70 -2.09
C ALA A 17 2.91 -7.43 -2.95
N LEU A 18 1.84 -6.64 -2.84
CA LEU A 18 1.65 -5.40 -3.59
C LEU A 18 2.69 -4.34 -3.20
N ARG A 19 2.94 -4.16 -1.91
CA ARG A 19 3.97 -3.25 -1.42
C ARG A 19 5.34 -3.55 -2.04
N ARG A 20 5.80 -4.80 -1.95
CA ARG A 20 7.10 -5.20 -2.55
C ARG A 20 7.14 -4.96 -4.06
N ASN A 21 6.06 -5.31 -4.77
CA ASN A 21 5.99 -5.19 -6.22
C ASN A 21 6.03 -3.72 -6.71
N LEU A 22 5.37 -2.84 -5.97
CA LEU A 22 5.28 -1.40 -6.26
C LEU A 22 6.55 -0.65 -5.80
N GLU A 23 7.09 -0.96 -4.63
CA GLU A 23 8.38 -0.39 -4.19
C GLU A 23 9.52 -0.74 -5.16
N ALA A 24 9.54 -1.98 -5.69
CA ALA A 24 10.50 -2.40 -6.73
C ALA A 24 10.36 -1.59 -8.04
N ARG A 25 9.19 -0.97 -8.27
CA ARG A 25 8.93 -0.05 -9.40
C ARG A 25 9.14 1.42 -9.02
N SER A 26 9.81 1.69 -7.89
CA SER A 26 10.12 3.02 -7.38
C SER A 26 8.90 3.88 -7.00
N TYR A 27 7.77 3.26 -6.68
CA TYR A 27 6.66 3.94 -6.01
C TYR A 27 6.96 4.14 -4.53
N GLU A 28 6.34 5.17 -3.95
CA GLU A 28 6.23 5.33 -2.50
C GLU A 28 4.88 4.73 -2.08
N VAL A 29 4.90 3.72 -1.22
CA VAL A 29 3.75 2.87 -0.97
C VAL A 29 3.37 2.88 0.50
N THR A 30 2.12 3.21 0.76
CA THR A 30 1.48 3.08 2.07
C THR A 30 0.41 1.99 1.98
N VAL A 31 0.21 1.25 3.07
CA VAL A 31 -0.77 0.17 3.16
C VAL A 31 -1.72 0.44 4.31
N ALA A 32 -2.97 0.01 4.17
CA ALA A 32 -3.98 -0.02 5.22
C ALA A 32 -4.73 -1.36 5.16
N ALA A 33 -5.10 -1.90 6.32
CA ALA A 33 -5.86 -3.15 6.43
C ALA A 33 -7.36 -2.94 6.22
N ASP A 34 -7.86 -1.72 6.37
CA ASP A 34 -9.26 -1.38 6.18
C ASP A 34 -9.44 0.09 5.75
N GLY A 35 -10.70 0.48 5.56
CA GLY A 35 -11.06 1.82 5.10
C GLY A 35 -10.83 2.92 6.15
N ASP A 36 -10.94 2.61 7.44
CA ASP A 36 -10.75 3.58 8.51
C ASP A 36 -9.26 3.92 8.64
N GLU A 37 -8.39 2.90 8.68
CA GLU A 37 -6.93 3.08 8.64
C GLU A 37 -6.50 3.83 7.37
N ALA A 38 -7.14 3.56 6.22
CA ALA A 38 -6.83 4.23 4.96
C ALA A 38 -7.14 5.73 4.97
N LEU A 39 -8.17 6.16 5.71
CA LEU A 39 -8.56 7.56 5.82
C LEU A 39 -7.67 8.36 6.78
N ASP A 40 -6.99 7.69 7.71
CA ASP A 40 -6.12 8.30 8.72
C ASP A 40 -4.65 8.52 8.25
N LEU A 41 -4.29 8.09 7.03
CA LEU A 41 -2.93 8.12 6.45
C LEU A 41 -2.63 9.34 5.55
#